data_AF-A0A9D6HNE9-F1
#
_entry.id   AF-A0A9D6HNE9-F1
#
_cell.length_a   1.000
_cell.length_b   1.000
_cell.length_c   1.000
_cell.angle_alpha   90.00
_cell.angle_beta   90.00
_cell.angle_gamma   90.00
#
_symmetry.space_group_name_H-M   'P 1'
#
loop_
_entity.id
_entity.type
_entity.pdbx_description
1 polymer ?
#
loop_
_entity_poly.entity_id
_entity_poly.type
_entity_poly.pdbx_seq_one_letter_code
_entity_poly.pdbx_strand_id
1 'polypeptide(L)'
;MRWLLVWAMVASALVAARADGQPRPPAAVDRSPIRIQSEGNELVALRQAPVAYTTIEQLVADVGRPAAARPAPIRVVRAAPRQTIDYVLCVTRDGTLVVGERVHTFDVGQRRWVFTRGEIARSYPPLDAPGGWLWLVEIPLSRETTVTFELRARGRWPVEAIAVTSDRVR
;
A
#
# COMPACT_ATOMS: atom_id res chain seq x y z
N MET A 1 63.68 18.92 2.38
CA MET A 1 62.72 18.99 1.25
C MET A 1 62.45 17.59 0.73
N ARG A 2 61.18 17.33 0.36
CA ARG A 2 60.52 16.07 -0.05
C ARG A 2 60.05 15.17 1.09
N TRP A 3 58.81 15.45 1.50
CA TRP A 3 57.96 14.62 2.34
C TRP A 3 56.74 14.18 1.51
N LEU A 4 56.30 12.93 1.73
CA LEU A 4 54.92 12.43 1.55
C LEU A 4 54.44 12.24 0.08
N LEU A 5 53.52 11.33 -0.29
CA LEU A 5 52.44 10.66 0.43
C LEU A 5 52.00 9.42 -0.37
N VAL A 6 51.72 8.32 0.36
CA VAL A 6 50.94 7.18 -0.08
C VAL A 6 49.49 7.63 -0.27
N TRP A 7 48.86 7.37 -1.42
CA TRP A 7 47.43 7.58 -1.60
C TRP A 7 46.68 6.25 -1.65
N ALA A 8 45.89 6.05 -0.60
CA ALA A 8 44.99 4.93 -0.38
C ALA A 8 43.70 5.07 -1.20
N MET A 9 43.13 3.91 -1.50
CA MET A 9 41.79 3.67 -2.04
C MET A 9 40.72 4.65 -1.54
N VAL A 10 40.02 5.29 -2.47
CA VAL A 10 38.72 5.92 -2.21
C VAL A 10 37.64 4.93 -2.63
N ALA A 11 37.09 4.22 -1.65
CA ALA A 11 35.85 3.48 -1.80
C ALA A 11 34.70 4.48 -1.95
N SER A 12 34.01 4.44 -3.10
CA SER A 12 32.83 5.24 -3.37
C SER A 12 31.68 4.85 -2.44
N ALA A 13 31.54 5.55 -1.32
CA ALA A 13 30.33 5.55 -0.51
C ALA A 13 29.27 6.41 -1.21
N LEU A 14 28.39 5.77 -1.98
CA LEU A 14 27.14 6.39 -2.43
C LEU A 14 26.22 6.54 -1.22
N VAL A 15 26.28 7.72 -0.62
CA VAL A 15 25.32 8.22 0.37
C VAL A 15 23.96 8.29 -0.31
N ALA A 16 23.14 7.27 -0.12
CA ALA A 16 21.72 7.34 -0.42
C ALA A 16 21.09 8.32 0.58
N ALA A 17 20.87 9.56 0.15
CA ALA A 17 20.00 10.50 0.83
C ALA A 17 18.60 9.87 0.95
N ARG A 18 18.32 9.27 2.11
CA ARG A 18 17.00 8.75 2.46
C ARG A 18 16.14 9.93 2.92
N ALA A 19 14.92 10.00 2.41
CA ALA A 19 13.93 10.96 2.88
C ALA A 19 13.62 10.73 4.38
N ASP A 20 13.94 11.73 5.21
CA ASP A 20 13.78 11.77 6.67
C ASP A 20 12.32 11.98 7.11
N GLY A 21 11.41 11.07 6.73
CA GLY A 21 9.98 11.25 6.96
C GLY A 21 9.23 10.16 7.72
N GLN A 22 9.78 8.96 7.90
CA GLN A 22 9.02 7.88 8.53
C GLN A 22 9.93 6.90 9.29
N PRO A 23 9.56 6.53 10.54
CA PRO A 23 10.20 5.43 11.24
C PRO A 23 10.14 4.17 10.40
N ARG A 24 11.24 3.43 10.36
CA ARG A 24 11.28 2.10 9.76
C ARG A 24 10.26 1.24 10.52
N PRO A 25 9.27 0.61 9.85
CA PRO A 25 8.30 -0.22 10.55
C PRO A 25 9.03 -1.33 11.34
N PRO A 26 8.57 -1.67 12.55
CA PRO A 26 9.23 -2.66 13.40
C PRO A 26 9.36 -4.02 12.68
N ALA A 27 10.48 -4.71 12.92
CA ALA A 27 10.93 -5.87 12.16
C ALA A 27 10.13 -7.18 12.35
N ALA A 28 8.91 -7.13 12.87
CA ALA A 28 8.04 -8.31 13.01
C ALA A 28 6.56 -7.96 12.75
N VAL A 29 6.31 -7.25 11.64
CA VAL A 29 4.96 -7.06 11.13
C VAL A 29 4.58 -8.33 10.35
N ASP A 30 3.54 -9.05 10.77
CA ASP A 30 3.03 -10.22 10.04
C ASP A 30 2.53 -9.79 8.65
N ARG A 31 3.36 -10.03 7.64
CA ARG A 31 3.06 -9.75 6.23
C ARG A 31 2.50 -10.97 5.49
N SER A 32 2.04 -11.98 6.22
CA SER A 32 1.42 -13.14 5.59
C SER A 32 0.24 -12.68 4.74
N PRO A 33 0.14 -13.13 3.48
CA PRO A 33 -0.93 -12.70 2.60
C PRO A 33 -2.23 -13.43 2.89
N ILE A 34 -3.34 -12.71 2.84
CA ILE A 34 -4.67 -13.25 2.58
C ILE A 34 -4.84 -13.27 1.07
N ARG A 35 -5.15 -14.44 0.49
CA ARG A 35 -5.35 -14.61 -0.95
C ARG A 35 -6.77 -15.09 -1.24
N ILE A 36 -7.43 -14.42 -2.17
CA ILE A 36 -8.78 -14.76 -2.63
C ILE A 36 -8.77 -14.73 -4.15
N GLN A 37 -9.37 -15.74 -4.78
CA GLN A 37 -9.42 -15.85 -6.24
C GLN A 37 -10.86 -15.98 -6.70
N SER A 38 -11.20 -15.34 -7.81
CA SER A 38 -12.49 -15.47 -8.48
C SER A 38 -12.33 -15.14 -9.96
N GLU A 39 -12.87 -15.99 -10.85
CA GLU A 39 -12.86 -15.78 -12.31
C GLU A 39 -11.46 -15.49 -12.90
N GLY A 40 -10.42 -16.14 -12.37
CA GLY A 40 -9.02 -15.92 -12.78
C GLY A 40 -8.40 -14.62 -12.27
N ASN A 41 -9.17 -13.80 -11.55
CA ASN A 41 -8.65 -12.64 -10.82
C ASN A 41 -8.11 -13.08 -9.45
N GLU A 42 -7.08 -12.42 -8.96
CA GLU A 42 -6.51 -12.66 -7.64
C GLU A 42 -6.52 -11.37 -6.82
N LEU A 43 -6.97 -11.46 -5.57
CA LEU A 43 -6.81 -10.44 -4.56
C LEU A 43 -5.79 -10.93 -3.54
N VAL A 44 -4.82 -10.08 -3.22
CA VAL A 44 -3.83 -10.28 -2.17
C VAL A 44 -3.88 -9.11 -1.19
N ALA A 45 -4.12 -9.38 0.09
CA ALA A 45 -4.06 -8.38 1.16
C ALA A 45 -3.01 -8.80 2.20
N LEU A 46 -2.25 -7.85 2.74
CA LEU A 46 -1.33 -8.12 3.85
C LEU A 46 -2.11 -8.15 5.17
N ARG A 47 -1.93 -9.19 5.99
CA ARG A 47 -2.56 -9.26 7.33
C ARG A 47 -2.24 -8.08 8.22
N GLN A 48 -1.05 -7.50 8.07
CA GLN A 48 -0.71 -6.19 8.62
C GLN A 48 -0.37 -5.24 7.47
N ALA A 49 -1.39 -4.54 7.02
CA ALA A 49 -1.37 -3.62 5.90
C ALA A 49 -0.72 -2.29 6.32
N PRO A 50 0.41 -1.88 5.71
CA PRO A 50 1.05 -0.62 6.08
C PRO A 50 0.19 0.58 5.69
N VAL A 51 0.18 1.59 6.55
CA VAL A 51 -0.47 2.88 6.30
C VAL A 51 0.63 3.88 5.92
N ALA A 52 0.66 4.26 4.65
CA ALA A 52 1.74 5.07 4.11
C ALA A 52 1.55 6.57 4.37
N TYR A 53 0.31 7.02 4.58
CA TYR A 53 -0.03 8.44 4.67
C TYR A 53 -0.85 8.74 5.93
N THR A 54 -0.67 9.95 6.44
CA THR A 54 -1.39 10.46 7.63
C THR A 54 -2.32 11.62 7.31
N THR A 55 -2.28 12.10 6.06
CA THR A 55 -3.05 13.24 5.55
C THR A 55 -3.51 12.95 4.12
N ILE A 56 -4.64 13.53 3.74
CA ILE A 56 -5.22 13.38 2.39
C ILE A 56 -4.31 14.05 1.36
N GLU A 57 -3.70 15.18 1.70
CA GLU A 57 -2.80 15.94 0.85
C GLU A 57 -1.57 15.12 0.44
N GLN A 58 -0.96 14.39 1.40
CA GLN A 58 0.13 13.47 1.11
C GLN A 58 -0.31 12.35 0.17
N LEU A 59 -1.48 11.76 0.42
CA LEU A 59 -2.03 10.72 -0.43
C LEU A 59 -2.27 11.23 -1.85
N VAL A 60 -2.95 12.38 -2.02
CA VAL A 60 -3.25 12.97 -3.33
C VAL A 60 -1.98 13.30 -4.09
N ALA A 61 -0.97 13.87 -3.42
CA ALA A 61 0.30 14.23 -4.05
C ALA A 61 1.06 13.01 -4.59
N ASP A 62 0.89 11.84 -3.97
CA ASP A 62 1.62 10.62 -4.34
C ASP A 62 0.80 9.68 -5.23
N VAL A 63 -0.50 9.52 -4.99
CA VAL A 63 -1.33 8.47 -5.62
C VAL A 63 -1.35 8.58 -7.14
N GLY A 64 -1.39 9.81 -7.67
CA GLY A 64 -1.40 10.10 -9.11
C GLY A 64 -0.06 9.90 -9.82
N ARG A 65 1.00 9.49 -9.11
CA ARG A 65 2.33 9.29 -9.69
C ARG A 65 2.65 7.79 -9.82
N PRO A 66 3.39 7.39 -10.88
CA PRO A 66 3.98 6.06 -10.94
C PRO A 66 4.85 5.81 -9.71
N ALA A 67 4.57 4.74 -8.97
CA ALA A 67 5.37 4.36 -7.81
C ALA A 67 6.40 3.30 -8.18
N ALA A 68 7.55 3.31 -7.50
CA ALA A 68 8.43 2.15 -7.49
C ALA A 68 7.65 0.93 -7.00
N ALA A 69 7.97 -0.26 -7.54
CA ALA A 69 7.30 -1.52 -7.21
C ALA A 69 7.48 -1.87 -5.73
N ARG A 70 6.62 -1.30 -4.87
CA ARG A 70 6.49 -1.64 -3.46
C ARG A 70 5.30 -2.61 -3.32
N PRO A 71 5.34 -3.56 -2.37
CA PRO A 71 4.18 -4.36 -2.04
C PRO A 71 3.04 -3.43 -1.61
N ALA A 72 1.93 -3.45 -2.34
CA ALA A 72 0.74 -2.71 -1.94
C ALA A 72 0.08 -3.40 -0.73
N PRO A 73 -0.52 -2.64 0.20
CA PRO A 73 -1.28 -3.20 1.32
C PRO A 73 -2.37 -4.17 0.87
N ILE A 74 -3.08 -3.82 -0.21
CA ILE A 74 -4.05 -4.67 -0.89
C ILE A 74 -3.79 -4.52 -2.40
N ARG A 75 -3.73 -5.64 -3.12
CA ARG A 75 -3.53 -5.70 -4.57
C ARG A 75 -4.58 -6.59 -5.19
N VAL A 76 -5.12 -6.17 -6.32
CA VAL A 76 -5.93 -7.01 -7.19
C VAL A 76 -5.25 -7.17 -8.54
N VAL A 77 -5.10 -8.40 -9.00
CA VAL A 77 -4.61 -8.77 -10.32
C VAL A 77 -5.79 -9.30 -11.13
N ARG A 78 -6.17 -8.58 -12.18
CA ARG A 78 -7.24 -8.96 -13.10
C ARG A 78 -6.69 -9.79 -14.26
N ALA A 79 -7.41 -10.85 -14.62
CA ALA A 79 -7.09 -11.64 -15.80
C ALA A 79 -7.50 -10.95 -17.10
N ALA A 80 -8.68 -10.31 -17.13
CA ALA A 80 -9.22 -9.66 -18.33
C ALA A 80 -10.11 -8.43 -17.98
N PRO A 81 -9.80 -7.22 -18.51
CA PRO A 81 -8.52 -6.86 -19.11
C PRO A 81 -7.38 -7.03 -18.08
N ARG A 82 -6.15 -7.30 -18.56
CA ARG A 82 -5.00 -7.54 -17.69
C ARG A 82 -4.62 -6.25 -16.95
N GLN A 83 -4.97 -6.19 -15.68
CA GLN A 83 -4.77 -5.02 -14.81
C GLN A 83 -4.20 -5.44 -13.46
N THR A 84 -3.40 -4.56 -12.86
CA THR A 84 -3.04 -4.62 -11.45
C THR A 84 -3.56 -3.35 -10.78
N ILE A 85 -4.34 -3.51 -9.72
CA ILE A 85 -4.94 -2.44 -8.95
C ILE A 85 -4.34 -2.50 -7.55
N ASP A 86 -3.58 -1.47 -7.19
CA ASP A 86 -2.95 -1.33 -5.88
C ASP A 86 -3.74 -0.36 -5.03
N TYR A 87 -4.25 -0.82 -3.89
CA TYR A 87 -4.90 0.03 -2.90
C TYR A 87 -3.90 0.45 -1.84
N VAL A 88 -3.79 1.76 -1.63
CA VAL A 88 -2.92 2.37 -0.62
C VAL A 88 -3.75 3.03 0.47
N LEU A 89 -3.24 3.03 1.69
CA LEU A 89 -4.02 3.40 2.88
C LEU A 89 -3.49 4.70 3.50
N CYS A 90 -4.42 5.59 3.83
CA CYS A 90 -4.20 6.79 4.61
C CYS A 90 -5.14 6.76 5.83
N VAL A 91 -4.61 7.01 7.02
CA VAL A 91 -5.45 7.19 8.22
C VAL A 91 -5.23 8.58 8.79
N THR A 92 -6.29 9.37 8.78
CA THR A 92 -6.27 10.73 9.32
C THR A 92 -6.32 10.72 10.86
N ARG A 93 -6.10 11.88 11.48
CA ARG A 93 -6.04 12.01 12.94
C ARG A 93 -7.34 11.62 13.65
N ASP A 94 -8.48 11.87 13.02
CA ASP A 94 -9.82 11.53 13.48
C ASP A 94 -10.18 10.05 13.26
N GLY A 95 -9.31 9.28 12.61
CA GLY A 95 -9.54 7.85 12.34
C GLY A 95 -10.31 7.58 11.05
N THR A 96 -10.47 8.56 10.17
CA THR A 96 -11.00 8.31 8.84
C THR A 96 -9.96 7.56 8.00
N LEU A 97 -10.37 6.40 7.45
CA LEU A 97 -9.55 5.62 6.53
C LEU A 97 -9.86 6.07 5.10
N VAL A 98 -8.87 6.65 4.43
CA VAL A 98 -8.95 7.03 3.02
C VAL A 98 -8.16 6.03 2.19
N VAL A 99 -8.82 5.44 1.19
CA VAL A 99 -8.25 4.43 0.31
C VAL A 99 -7.95 5.06 -1.04
N GLY A 100 -6.67 5.12 -1.38
CA GLY A 100 -6.21 5.44 -2.73
C GLY A 100 -6.13 4.20 -3.60
N GLU A 101 -6.32 4.36 -4.90
CA GLU A 101 -6.19 3.31 -5.90
C GLU A 101 -5.13 3.71 -6.94
N ARG A 102 -4.30 2.76 -7.34
CA ARG A 102 -3.37 2.88 -8.47
C ARG A 102 -3.58 1.75 -9.46
N VAL A 103 -3.95 2.09 -10.69
CA VAL A 103 -4.21 1.13 -11.76
C VAL A 103 -3.02 1.07 -12.71
N HIS A 104 -2.55 -0.15 -12.92
CA HIS A 104 -1.57 -0.48 -13.94
C HIS A 104 -2.20 -1.42 -14.95
N THR A 105 -2.08 -1.10 -16.24
CA THR A 105 -2.57 -1.96 -17.32
C THR A 105 -1.38 -2.64 -18.00
N PHE A 106 -1.54 -3.91 -18.37
CA PHE A 106 -0.51 -4.61 -19.13
C PHE A 106 -0.54 -4.15 -20.59
N ASP A 107 0.49 -3.43 -21.02
CA ASP A 107 0.70 -3.09 -22.42
C ASP A 107 1.27 -4.31 -23.15
N VAL A 108 0.49 -4.87 -24.07
CA VAL A 108 0.88 -6.06 -24.86
C VAL A 108 2.00 -5.74 -25.83
N GLY A 109 1.99 -4.55 -26.45
CA GLY A 109 3.01 -4.13 -27.41
C GLY A 109 4.38 -3.92 -26.75
N GLN A 110 4.38 -3.38 -25.54
CA GLN A 110 5.60 -3.11 -24.76
C GLN A 110 5.95 -4.23 -23.77
N ARG A 111 5.10 -5.25 -23.65
CA ARG A 111 5.20 -6.40 -22.73
C ARG A 111 5.50 -5.99 -21.28
N ARG A 112 4.91 -4.89 -20.82
CA ARG A 112 5.15 -4.33 -19.48
C ARG A 112 3.88 -3.77 -18.85
N TRP A 113 3.89 -3.68 -17.52
CA TRP A 113 2.87 -2.96 -16.77
C TRP A 113 3.12 -1.46 -16.87
N VAL A 114 2.09 -0.69 -17.22
CA VAL A 114 2.14 0.77 -17.35
C VAL A 114 1.16 1.38 -16.38
N PHE A 115 1.61 2.34 -15.58
CA PHE A 115 0.75 3.15 -14.73
C PHE A 115 -0.25 3.91 -15.59
N THR A 116 -1.53 3.71 -15.36
CA THR A 116 -2.61 4.33 -16.12
C THR A 116 -3.27 5.45 -15.33
N ARG A 117 -3.52 5.22 -14.05
CA ARG A 117 -4.31 6.13 -13.21
C ARG A 117 -4.00 5.94 -11.74
N GLY A 118 -4.09 7.02 -10.97
CA GLY A 118 -4.17 6.94 -9.53
C GLY A 118 -5.06 8.03 -8.94
N GLU A 119 -5.90 7.67 -7.98
CA GLU A 119 -6.93 8.55 -7.40
C GLU A 119 -7.33 8.09 -5.99
N ILE A 120 -8.16 8.89 -5.30
CA ILE A 120 -8.86 8.43 -4.10
C ILE A 120 -10.09 7.63 -4.55
N ALA A 121 -10.18 6.38 -4.14
CA ALA A 121 -11.30 5.51 -4.48
C ALA A 121 -12.48 5.68 -3.49
N ARG A 122 -12.17 5.71 -2.20
CA ARG A 122 -13.16 5.67 -1.11
C ARG A 122 -12.61 6.31 0.17
N SER A 123 -13.53 6.69 1.06
CA SER A 123 -13.26 7.11 2.42
C SER A 123 -14.23 6.41 3.37
N TYR A 124 -13.74 5.96 4.51
CA TYR A 124 -14.49 5.21 5.52
C TYR A 124 -14.32 5.87 6.89
N PRO A 125 -15.40 6.41 7.49
CA PRO A 125 -15.35 6.78 8.90
C PRO A 125 -15.17 5.52 9.75
N PRO A 126 -14.54 5.61 10.93
CA PRO A 126 -14.41 4.47 11.82
C PRO A 126 -15.79 4.07 12.36
N LEU A 127 -16.03 2.76 12.44
CA LEU A 127 -17.16 2.19 13.16
C LEU A 127 -16.89 2.27 14.67
N ASP A 128 -17.96 2.38 15.44
CA ASP A 128 -17.87 2.32 16.90
C ASP A 128 -17.43 0.93 17.34
N ALA A 129 -16.23 0.85 17.92
CA ALA A 129 -15.62 -0.40 18.34
C ALA A 129 -14.70 -0.17 19.55
N PRO A 130 -14.71 -1.07 20.54
CA PRO A 130 -13.80 -0.97 21.67
C PRO A 130 -12.34 -1.16 21.21
N GLY A 131 -11.44 -0.36 21.77
CA GLY A 131 -9.99 -0.56 21.62
C GLY A 131 -9.35 0.08 20.37
N GLY A 132 -10.10 0.82 19.55
CA GLY A 132 -9.51 1.60 18.47
C GLY A 132 -10.47 1.88 17.32
N TRP A 133 -9.93 1.90 16.11
CA TRP A 133 -10.69 2.14 14.89
C TRP A 133 -10.94 0.84 14.14
N LEU A 134 -12.15 0.71 13.62
CA LEU A 134 -12.63 -0.42 12.85
C LEU A 134 -13.23 0.11 11.55
N TRP A 135 -12.89 -0.50 10.42
CA TRP A 135 -13.49 -0.18 9.12
C TRP A 135 -13.89 -1.47 8.40
N LEU A 136 -14.98 -1.41 7.64
CA LEU A 136 -15.35 -2.44 6.68
C LEU A 136 -15.09 -1.90 5.28
N VAL A 137 -14.14 -2.52 4.57
CA VAL A 137 -13.69 -2.07 3.26
C VAL A 137 -14.05 -3.12 2.21
N GLU A 138 -14.81 -2.69 1.21
CA GLU A 138 -15.21 -3.52 0.08
C GLU A 138 -14.25 -3.33 -1.08
N ILE A 139 -13.68 -4.44 -1.56
CA ILE A 139 -12.77 -4.46 -2.70
C ILE A 139 -13.37 -5.31 -3.82
N PRO A 140 -13.66 -4.74 -4.99
CA PRO A 140 -14.21 -5.50 -6.11
C PRO A 140 -13.15 -6.46 -6.68
N LEU A 141 -13.43 -7.77 -6.68
CA LEU A 141 -12.55 -8.82 -7.23
C LEU A 141 -12.95 -9.28 -8.64
N SER A 142 -14.22 -9.22 -8.99
CA SER A 142 -14.71 -9.37 -10.36
C SER A 142 -15.92 -8.48 -10.57
N ARG A 143 -16.69 -8.71 -11.64
CA ARG A 143 -17.99 -8.04 -11.82
C ARG A 143 -19.03 -8.55 -10.84
N GLU A 144 -18.93 -9.81 -10.44
CA GLU A 144 -19.93 -10.49 -9.60
C GLU A 144 -19.40 -10.71 -8.17
N THR A 145 -18.08 -10.66 -7.96
CA THR A 145 -17.46 -10.91 -6.65
C THR A 145 -16.91 -9.62 -6.03
N THR A 146 -17.36 -9.31 -4.81
CA THR A 146 -16.78 -8.27 -3.95
C THR A 146 -16.31 -8.89 -2.64
N VAL A 147 -15.11 -8.53 -2.20
CA VAL A 147 -14.53 -8.99 -0.94
C VAL A 147 -14.66 -7.90 0.11
N THR A 148 -15.27 -8.23 1.24
CA THR A 148 -15.31 -7.34 2.40
C THR A 148 -14.19 -7.68 3.38
N PHE A 149 -13.33 -6.71 3.62
CA PHE A 149 -12.30 -6.77 4.64
C PHE A 149 -12.71 -6.01 5.88
N GLU A 150 -12.47 -6.62 7.03
CA GLU A 150 -12.44 -5.93 8.31
C GLU A 150 -11.01 -5.43 8.56
N LEU A 151 -10.89 -4.12 8.74
CA LEU A 151 -9.63 -3.43 8.99
C LEU A 151 -9.65 -2.88 10.41
N ARG A 152 -8.63 -3.20 11.21
CA ARG A 152 -8.51 -2.76 12.61
C ARG A 152 -7.20 -2.05 12.88
N ALA A 153 -7.28 -0.89 13.52
CA ALA A 153 -6.13 -0.20 14.09
C ALA A 153 -6.38 0.09 15.56
N ARG A 154 -5.30 0.14 16.36
CA ARG A 154 -5.39 0.75 17.69
C ARG A 154 -5.72 2.23 17.50
N GLY A 155 -6.52 2.82 18.39
CA GLY A 155 -6.91 4.25 18.35
C GLY A 155 -5.76 5.22 18.69
N ARG A 156 -4.53 4.90 18.25
CA ARG A 156 -3.33 5.72 18.41
C ARG A 156 -2.90 6.21 17.03
N TRP A 157 -2.77 7.53 16.92
CA TRP A 157 -2.27 8.20 15.72
C TRP A 157 -0.83 8.67 15.93
N PRO A 158 0.06 8.58 14.93
CA PRO A 158 -0.17 8.03 13.59
C PRO A 158 -0.30 6.50 13.59
N VAL A 159 -1.10 5.97 12.66
CA VAL A 159 -1.22 4.52 12.44
C VAL A 159 -0.13 4.11 11.46
N GLU A 160 0.68 3.13 11.83
CA GLU A 160 1.74 2.59 10.97
C GLU A 160 1.27 1.38 10.15
N ALA A 161 0.38 0.57 10.73
CA ALA A 161 -0.19 -0.61 10.10
C ALA A 161 -1.60 -0.91 10.63
N ILE A 162 -2.40 -1.54 9.78
CA ILE A 162 -3.77 -1.97 10.06
C ILE A 162 -3.81 -3.49 9.98
N ALA A 163 -4.43 -4.12 10.98
CA ALA A 163 -4.74 -5.54 10.93
C ALA A 163 -5.89 -5.78 9.96
N VAL A 164 -5.70 -6.71 9.02
CA VAL A 164 -6.67 -7.07 7.98
C VAL A 164 -7.17 -8.48 8.21
N THR A 165 -8.48 -8.65 8.26
CA THR A 165 -9.17 -9.94 8.24
C THR A 165 -10.25 -9.90 7.14
N SER A 166 -10.51 -11.03 6.49
CA SER A 166 -11.59 -11.13 5.50
C SER A 166 -12.81 -11.79 6.14
N ASP A 167 -13.98 -11.18 6.03
CA ASP A 167 -15.23 -11.93 6.17
C ASP A 167 -15.53 -12.63 4.83
N ARG A 168 -16.22 -13.77 4.87
CA ARG A 168 -16.39 -14.67 3.71
C ARG A 168 -16.93 -13.93 2.49
N VAL A 169 -16.40 -14.32 1.32
CA VAL A 169 -16.83 -13.92 -0.02
C VAL A 169 -18.36 -14.08 -0.14
N ARG A 170 -19.07 -12.99 -0.48
CA ARG A 170 -20.47 -13.05 -0.92
C ARG A 170 -20.54 -13.08 -2.43
#